data_AF-A0AAC9D5X0-F1
#
_entry.id   AF-A0AAC9D5X0-F1
#
_cell.length_a   1.000
_cell.length_b   1.000
_cell.length_c   1.000
_cell.angle_alpha   90.00
_cell.angle_beta   90.00
_cell.angle_gamma   90.00
#
_symmetry.space_group_name_H-M   'P 1'
#
loop_
_entity.id
_entity.type
_entity.pdbx_description
1 polymer ?
#
loop_
_entity_poly.entity_id
_entity_poly.type
_entity_poly.pdbx_seq_one_letter_code
_entity_poly.pdbx_strand_id
1 'polypeptide(L)'
;MNSKTTKIIYWTGAVLTSLWFGASGFFELTNNPLVWGITQQLGYPAHFIYILGIFKVAGVITLLIPNKLLRLKEWVFAGVFFDIIFAFFSKIAVLGFGAATDAIVAFIMVSVTYAMYRKLYTATYVPSEIN
;
A
#
# COMPACT_ATOMS: atom_id res chain seq x y z
N MET A 1 -13.42 -0.24 20.91
CA MET A 1 -12.25 0.67 20.77
C MET A 1 -12.71 2.10 20.56
N ASN A 2 -12.19 3.05 21.33
CA ASN A 2 -12.52 4.48 21.26
C ASN A 2 -12.13 5.09 19.90
N SER A 3 -12.85 6.14 19.46
CA SER A 3 -12.54 6.93 18.26
C SER A 3 -11.11 7.48 18.27
N LYS A 4 -10.61 7.98 19.42
CA LYS A 4 -9.23 8.49 19.54
C LYS A 4 -8.19 7.40 19.23
N THR A 5 -8.32 6.22 19.83
CA THR A 5 -7.44 5.08 19.58
C THR A 5 -7.47 4.64 18.12
N THR A 6 -8.67 4.59 17.53
CA THR A 6 -8.86 4.21 16.12
C THR A 6 -8.12 5.18 15.20
N LYS A 7 -8.22 6.48 15.48
CA LYS A 7 -7.54 7.54 14.75
C LYS A 7 -6.01 7.43 14.86
N ILE A 8 -5.49 7.19 16.06
CA ILE A 8 -4.04 7.02 16.28
C ILE A 8 -3.52 5.83 15.48
N ILE A 9 -4.15 4.65 15.61
CA ILE A 9 -3.69 3.44 14.91
C ILE A 9 -3.75 3.64 13.39
N TYR A 10 -4.84 4.23 12.86
CA TYR A 10 -4.94 4.55 11.44
C TYR A 10 -3.80 5.46 10.97
N TRP A 11 -3.55 6.57 11.66
CA TRP A 11 -2.53 7.53 11.21
C TRP A 11 -1.10 6.99 11.38
N THR A 12 -0.83 6.22 12.44
CA THR A 12 0.44 5.51 12.59
C THR A 12 0.64 4.54 11.44
N GLY A 13 -0.37 3.72 11.13
CA GLY A 13 -0.31 2.77 10.01
C GLY A 13 -0.17 3.46 8.65
N ALA A 14 -0.88 4.58 8.44
CA ALA A 14 -0.80 5.37 7.22
C ALA A 14 0.60 5.97 7.02
N VAL A 15 1.23 6.49 8.08
CA VAL A 15 2.60 7.03 8.03
C VAL A 15 3.61 5.90 7.78
N LEU A 16 3.51 4.78 8.49
CA LEU A 16 4.41 3.64 8.28
C LEU A 16 4.31 3.05 6.87
N THR A 17 3.07 2.86 6.38
CA THR A 17 2.83 2.44 4.99
C THR A 17 3.41 3.45 4.01
N SER A 18 3.23 4.74 4.28
CA SER A 18 3.75 5.81 3.42
C SER A 18 5.28 5.87 3.40
N LEU A 19 5.93 5.66 4.54
CA LEU A 19 7.40 5.61 4.61
C LEU A 19 7.94 4.43 3.81
N TRP A 20 7.36 3.24 3.99
CA TRP A 20 7.81 2.04 3.29
C TRP A 20 7.55 2.14 1.79
N PHE A 21 6.29 2.31 1.38
CA PHE A 21 5.91 2.34 -0.04
C PHE A 21 6.43 3.60 -0.74
N GLY A 22 6.53 4.72 -0.02
CA GLY A 22 7.13 5.94 -0.53
C GLY A 22 8.62 5.79 -0.79
N ALA A 23 9.37 5.19 0.12
CA ALA A 23 10.79 4.89 -0.10
C ALA A 23 10.98 3.90 -1.26
N SER A 24 10.19 2.82 -1.31
CA SER A 24 10.21 1.85 -2.43
C SER A 24 9.95 2.55 -3.76
N GLY A 25 8.85 3.31 -3.86
CA GLY A 25 8.48 4.01 -5.09
C GLY A 25 9.51 5.07 -5.49
N PHE A 26 10.07 5.80 -4.53
CA PHE A 26 11.14 6.77 -4.80
C PHE A 26 12.40 6.08 -5.38
N PHE A 27 12.79 4.94 -4.83
CA PHE A 27 13.93 4.16 -5.31
C PHE A 27 13.69 3.49 -6.66
N GLU A 28 12.46 3.10 -6.94
CA GLU A 28 12.03 2.64 -8.26
C GLU A 28 12.18 3.75 -9.30
N LEU A 29 11.81 5.00 -8.97
CA LEU A 29 11.94 6.15 -9.86
C LEU A 29 13.38 6.68 -10.03
N THR A 30 14.22 6.50 -9.00
CA THR A 30 15.61 7.00 -8.99
C THR A 30 16.64 5.97 -9.43
N ASN A 31 16.20 4.83 -9.98
CA ASN A 31 17.07 3.77 -10.48
C ASN A 31 18.03 3.20 -9.43
N ASN A 32 17.57 3.12 -8.17
CA ASN A 32 18.40 2.60 -7.09
C ASN A 32 18.82 1.14 -7.39
N PRO A 33 20.13 0.82 -7.45
CA PRO A 33 20.60 -0.49 -7.87
C PRO A 33 20.08 -1.66 -7.04
N LEU A 34 19.82 -1.44 -5.74
CA LEU A 34 19.34 -2.49 -4.84
C LEU A 34 17.89 -2.86 -5.15
N VAL A 35 16.99 -1.87 -5.27
CA VAL A 35 15.57 -2.10 -5.57
C VAL A 35 15.41 -2.62 -7.00
N TRP A 36 16.16 -2.07 -7.94
CA TRP A 36 16.14 -2.50 -9.33
C TRP A 36 16.69 -3.91 -9.50
N GLY A 37 17.83 -4.23 -8.88
CA GLY A 37 18.44 -5.56 -8.96
C GLY A 37 17.51 -6.66 -8.45
N ILE A 38 16.86 -6.44 -7.30
CA ILE A 38 15.87 -7.39 -6.77
C ILE A 38 14.70 -7.53 -7.75
N THR A 39 14.11 -6.42 -8.19
CA THR A 39 12.91 -6.45 -9.05
C THR A 39 13.18 -7.09 -10.41
N GLN A 40 14.36 -6.86 -10.99
CA GLN A 40 14.78 -7.50 -12.24
C GLN A 40 15.12 -8.98 -12.05
N GLN A 41 15.72 -9.36 -10.92
CA GLN A 41 15.95 -10.76 -10.58
C GLN A 41 14.62 -11.54 -10.49
N LEU A 42 13.55 -10.88 -10.02
CA LEU A 42 12.19 -11.43 -10.03
C LEU A 42 11.57 -11.57 -11.45
N GLY A 43 12.24 -11.06 -12.49
CA GLY A 43 11.80 -11.16 -13.89
C GLY A 43 10.98 -9.98 -14.40
N TYR A 44 10.86 -8.89 -13.62
CA TYR A 44 10.08 -7.73 -14.04
C TYR A 44 10.87 -6.79 -14.97
N PRO A 45 10.27 -6.32 -16.08
CA PRO A 45 10.93 -5.41 -17.01
C PRO A 45 11.02 -3.98 -16.46
N ALA A 46 12.00 -3.21 -16.95
CA ALA A 46 12.27 -1.84 -16.48
C ALA A 46 11.05 -0.89 -16.50
N HIS A 47 10.22 -0.96 -17.55
CA HIS A 47 9.03 -0.10 -17.64
C HIS A 47 8.02 -0.38 -16.51
N PHE A 48 7.90 -1.64 -16.08
CA PHE A 48 7.02 -2.02 -14.97
C PHE A 48 7.51 -1.39 -13.66
N ILE A 49 8.83 -1.37 -13.43
CA ILE A 49 9.44 -0.78 -12.23
C ILE A 49 9.08 0.71 -12.13
N TYR A 50 9.22 1.46 -13.21
CA TYR A 50 8.84 2.88 -13.22
C TYR A 50 7.35 3.10 -12.97
N ILE A 51 6.50 2.33 -13.66
CA ILE A 51 5.04 2.45 -13.52
C ILE A 51 4.64 2.17 -12.07
N LEU A 52 5.19 1.11 -11.47
CA LEU A 52 4.97 0.77 -10.07
C LEU A 52 5.38 1.91 -9.14
N GLY A 53 6.55 2.51 -9.39
CA GLY A 53 7.06 3.63 -8.60
C GLY A 53 6.15 4.86 -8.66
N ILE A 54 5.64 5.21 -9.84
CA ILE A 54 4.68 6.31 -10.01
C ILE A 54 3.41 6.03 -9.17
N PHE A 55 2.85 4.83 -9.28
CA PHE A 55 1.63 4.47 -8.56
C PHE A 55 1.84 4.41 -7.04
N LYS A 56 2.99 3.94 -6.56
CA LYS A 56 3.34 3.98 -5.13
C LYS A 56 3.39 5.40 -4.61
N VAL A 57 4.09 6.30 -5.29
CA VAL A 57 4.19 7.71 -4.88
C VAL A 57 2.82 8.39 -4.91
N ALA A 58 2.03 8.20 -5.97
CA ALA A 58 0.67 8.73 -6.07
C ALA A 58 -0.24 8.20 -4.96
N GLY A 59 -0.12 6.91 -4.63
CA GLY A 59 -0.84 6.26 -3.53
C GLY A 59 -0.48 6.85 -2.17
N VAL A 60 0.81 7.07 -1.91
CA VAL A 60 1.30 7.70 -0.67
C VAL A 60 0.77 9.13 -0.52
N ILE A 61 0.85 9.94 -1.58
CA ILE A 61 0.29 11.31 -1.56
C ILE A 61 -1.20 11.25 -1.20
N THR A 62 -1.95 10.37 -1.86
CA THR A 62 -3.39 10.20 -1.59
C THR A 62 -3.66 9.76 -0.15
N LEU A 63 -2.87 8.82 0.38
CA LEU A 63 -3.05 8.27 1.71
C LEU A 63 -2.81 9.33 2.81
N LEU A 64 -1.79 10.17 2.63
CA LEU A 64 -1.39 11.19 3.61
C LEU A 64 -2.28 12.43 3.63
N ILE A 65 -3.06 12.71 2.57
CA ILE A 65 -4.00 13.83 2.58
C ILE A 65 -5.09 13.57 3.63
N PRO A 66 -5.23 14.42 4.68
CA PRO A 66 -6.15 14.17 5.77
C PRO A 66 -7.60 14.41 5.36
N ASN A 67 -8.49 13.47 5.74
CA ASN A 67 -9.95 13.59 5.61
C ASN A 67 -10.49 13.94 4.21
N LYS A 68 -9.73 13.68 3.14
CA LYS A 68 -10.15 13.89 1.75
C LYS A 68 -9.90 12.62 0.93
N LEU A 69 -10.42 12.61 -0.29
CA LEU A 69 -10.19 11.55 -1.29
C LEU A 69 -10.56 10.15 -0.80
N LEU A 70 -11.59 10.02 0.05
CA LEU A 70 -11.93 8.76 0.72
C LEU A 70 -12.11 7.60 -0.27
N ARG A 71 -12.83 7.81 -1.37
CA ARG A 71 -12.98 6.80 -2.43
C ARG A 71 -11.66 6.42 -3.10
N LEU A 72 -10.75 7.37 -3.29
CA LEU A 72 -9.43 7.08 -3.86
C LEU A 72 -8.52 6.38 -2.84
N LYS A 73 -8.68 6.62 -1.54
CA LYS A 73 -7.97 5.85 -0.50
C LYS A 73 -8.32 4.36 -0.54
N GLU A 74 -9.57 4.02 -0.87
CA GLU A 74 -9.96 2.60 -1.12
C GLU A 74 -9.13 2.00 -2.27
N TRP A 75 -8.87 2.77 -3.33
CA TRP A 75 -8.02 2.32 -4.45
C TRP A 75 -6.56 2.17 -4.02
N VAL A 76 -6.06 3.05 -3.15
CA VAL A 76 -4.72 2.92 -2.58
C VAL A 76 -4.60 1.64 -1.76
N PHE A 77 -5.56 1.36 -0.88
CA PHE A 77 -5.56 0.13 -0.10
C PHE A 77 -5.63 -1.13 -0.98
N ALA A 78 -6.45 -1.12 -2.02
CA ALA A 78 -6.51 -2.22 -2.98
C ALA A 78 -5.19 -2.39 -3.75
N GLY A 79 -4.61 -1.30 -4.25
CA GLY A 79 -3.33 -1.33 -4.98
C GLY A 79 -2.18 -1.85 -4.12
N VAL A 80 -2.06 -1.34 -2.89
CA VAL A 80 -1.06 -1.80 -1.92
C VAL A 80 -1.27 -3.27 -1.56
N PHE A 81 -2.52 -3.71 -1.38
CA PHE A 81 -2.85 -5.11 -1.12
C PHE A 81 -2.37 -6.04 -2.25
N PHE A 82 -2.65 -5.70 -3.50
CA PHE A 82 -2.20 -6.50 -4.64
C PHE A 82 -0.68 -6.45 -4.83
N ASP A 83 -0.05 -5.30 -4.64
CA ASP A 83 1.42 -5.18 -4.71
C ASP A 83 2.10 -6.11 -3.69
N ILE A 84 1.60 -6.14 -2.45
CA ILE A 84 2.13 -7.04 -1.41
C ILE A 84 1.95 -8.51 -1.79
N ILE A 85 0.79 -8.90 -2.30
CA ILE A 85 0.52 -10.28 -2.73
C ILE A 85 1.45 -10.70 -3.87
N PHE A 86 1.59 -9.85 -4.90
CA PHE A 86 2.46 -10.15 -6.03
C PHE A 86 3.92 -10.20 -5.60
N ALA A 87 4.37 -9.28 -4.74
CA ALA A 87 5.72 -9.33 -4.18
C ALA A 87 5.95 -10.62 -3.39
N PHE A 88 5.01 -11.04 -2.53
CA PHE A 88 5.12 -12.27 -1.75
C PHE A 88 5.31 -13.50 -2.63
N PHE A 89 4.42 -13.72 -3.59
CA PHE A 89 4.49 -14.90 -4.47
C PHE A 89 5.71 -14.86 -5.40
N SER A 90 6.08 -13.68 -5.92
CA SER A 90 7.27 -13.54 -6.77
C SER A 90 8.54 -13.87 -6.00
N LYS A 91 8.68 -13.35 -4.78
CA LYS A 91 9.86 -13.63 -3.94
C LYS A 91 9.91 -15.09 -3.52
N ILE A 92 8.80 -15.73 -3.18
CA ILE A 92 8.78 -17.17 -2.90
C ILE A 92 9.25 -17.96 -4.11
N ALA A 93 8.73 -17.64 -5.30
CA ALA A 93 9.04 -18.39 -6.52
C ALA A 93 10.51 -18.27 -6.95
N VAL A 94 11.16 -17.13 -6.71
CA VAL A 94 12.49 -16.83 -7.24
C VAL A 94 13.60 -16.84 -6.18
N LEU A 95 13.30 -16.35 -4.96
CA LEU A 95 14.28 -16.12 -3.89
C LEU A 95 14.07 -17.02 -2.67
N GLY A 96 12.93 -17.72 -2.60
CA GLY A 96 12.55 -18.58 -1.47
C GLY A 96 11.82 -17.82 -0.34
N PHE A 97 11.34 -18.59 0.64
CA PHE A 97 10.41 -18.09 1.67
C PHE A 97 11.00 -16.98 2.57
N GLY A 98 12.29 -17.08 2.92
CA GLY A 98 12.94 -16.09 3.79
C GLY A 98 12.86 -14.66 3.25
N ALA A 99 12.99 -14.50 1.92
CA ALA A 99 12.93 -13.21 1.25
C ALA A 99 11.52 -12.59 1.22
N ALA A 100 10.46 -13.39 1.43
CA ALA A 100 9.06 -12.95 1.37
C ALA A 100 8.47 -12.57 2.73
N THR A 101 9.23 -12.68 3.82
CA THR A 101 8.78 -12.39 5.19
C THR A 101 8.37 -10.92 5.38
N ASP A 102 9.03 -10.00 4.67
CA ASP A 102 8.72 -8.58 4.70
C ASP A 102 7.30 -8.28 4.17
N ALA A 103 6.87 -9.01 3.14
CA ALA A 103 5.53 -8.90 2.59
C ALA A 103 4.44 -9.33 3.60
N ILE A 104 4.71 -10.32 4.47
CA ILE A 104 3.80 -10.73 5.54
C ILE A 104 3.61 -9.59 6.55
N VAL A 105 4.71 -8.94 6.95
CA VAL A 105 4.67 -7.79 7.87
C VAL A 105 3.89 -6.63 7.24
N ALA A 106 4.18 -6.31 5.98
CA ALA A 106 3.45 -5.27 5.25
C ALA A 106 1.95 -5.60 5.14
N PHE A 107 1.60 -6.86 4.87
CA PHE A 107 0.22 -7.32 4.76
C PHE A 107 -0.57 -7.10 6.05
N ILE A 108 -0.01 -7.53 7.19
CA ILE A 108 -0.66 -7.36 8.51
C ILE A 108 -0.81 -5.87 8.82
N MET A 109 0.24 -5.08 8.62
CA MET A 109 0.24 -3.65 8.87
C MET A 109 -0.85 -2.93 8.06
N VAL A 110 -0.92 -3.18 6.75
CA VAL A 110 -1.90 -2.55 5.86
C VAL A 110 -3.31 -3.02 6.16
N SER A 111 -3.50 -4.30 6.48
CA SER A 111 -4.81 -4.85 6.86
C SER A 111 -5.37 -4.19 8.12
N VAL A 112 -4.54 -4.01 9.14
CA VAL A 112 -4.92 -3.29 10.38
C VAL A 112 -5.22 -1.82 10.06
N THR A 113 -4.38 -1.18 9.26
CA THR A 113 -4.56 0.22 8.85
C THR A 113 -5.89 0.42 8.11
N TYR A 114 -6.22 -0.49 7.19
CA TYR A 114 -7.45 -0.50 6.44
C TYR A 114 -8.68 -0.73 7.33
N ALA A 115 -8.61 -1.68 8.27
CA ALA A 115 -9.69 -1.92 9.22
C ALA A 115 -9.99 -0.66 10.06
N MET A 116 -8.95 0.08 10.48
CA MET A 116 -9.13 1.35 11.20
C MET A 116 -9.67 2.46 10.29
N TYR A 117 -9.22 2.52 9.04
CA TYR A 117 -9.75 3.45 8.04
C TYR A 117 -11.26 3.27 7.84
N ARG A 118 -11.72 2.03 7.61
CA ARG A 118 -13.15 1.70 7.45
C ARG A 118 -13.99 2.04 8.67
N LYS A 119 -13.38 1.96 9.86
CA LYS A 119 -14.04 2.32 11.11
C LYS A 119 -14.15 3.84 11.33
N LEU A 120 -13.19 4.63 10.84
CA LEU A 120 -13.22 6.09 10.93
C LEU A 120 -14.09 6.73 9.86
N TYR A 121 -14.13 6.14 8.67
CA TYR A 121 -14.79 6.68 7.49
C TYR A 121 -15.82 5.70 6.96
N THR A 122 -16.89 5.50 7.73
CA THR A 122 -18.01 4.63 7.32
C THR A 122 -18.68 5.20 6.07
N ALA A 123 -18.89 4.35 5.06
CA ALA A 123 -19.67 4.72 3.89
C ALA A 123 -21.16 4.74 4.24
N THR A 124 -21.76 5.92 4.27
CA THR A 124 -23.22 6.08 4.37
C THR A 124 -23.80 5.99 2.97
N TYR A 125 -24.59 4.95 2.70
CA TYR A 125 -25.39 4.85 1.49
C TYR A 125 -26.77 5.40 1.81
N VAL A 126 -27.15 6.50 1.15
CA VAL A 126 -28.54 6.98 1.21
C VAL A 126 -29.33 6.13 0.23
N PRO A 127 -30.37 5.40 0.65
CA PRO A 127 -31.26 4.70 -0.27
C PRO A 127 -31.84 5.72 -1.26
N SER A 128 -31.79 5.43 -2.56
CA SER A 128 -32.54 6.22 -3.52
C SER A 128 -34.02 6.00 -3.24
N GLU A 129 -34.75 7.03 -2.81
CA GLU A 129 -36.21 6.99 -2.84
C GLU A 129 -36.63 6.80 -4.29
N ILE A 130 -37.14 5.61 -4.59
CA ILE A 130 -37.64 5.23 -5.91
C ILE A 130 -38.97 5.96 -6.05
N ASN A 131 -39.00 7.04 -6.84
CA ASN A 131 -40.24 7.63 -7.37
C ASN A 131 -40.62 6.92 -8.67
#